data_AF-A0A966YCJ1-F1
#
_entry.id   AF-A0A966YCJ1-F1
#
_cell.length_a   1.000
_cell.length_b   1.000
_cell.length_c   1.000
_cell.angle_alpha   90.00
_cell.angle_beta   90.00
_cell.angle_gamma   90.00
#
_symmetry.space_group_name_H-M   'P 1'
#
loop_
_entity.id
_entity.type
_entity.pdbx_description
1 polymer ?
#
loop_
_entity_poly.entity_id
_entity_poly.type
_entity_poly.pdbx_seq_one_letter_code
_entity_poly.pdbx_strand_id
1 'polypeptide(L)'
;MKFLTILVVILLAVIGVKSRFFSFSSQSPKDYSQTGPLFVLDKHLNGPILSEGLIYGPDGKVGVTFVANMMGTWDGDSGTLSESFSYSNGKTQERKWFLKKGPGNTFTATADDIIGTAQGEVSGSSIQLKYRIVLPKESGGHTLDVTDWLYLAENGAILNRSEMRKFGIKVAELVATMRPDQSVVSQIAPMMNGAAEQESAPLN
;
A
#
# COMPACT_ATOMS: atom_id res chain seq x y z
N MET A 1 27.79 -5.33 -40.69
CA MET A 1 28.08 -5.19 -39.24
C MET A 1 27.61 -3.85 -38.68
N LYS A 2 28.01 -2.68 -39.22
CA LYS A 2 27.60 -1.35 -38.71
C LYS A 2 26.07 -1.13 -38.63
N PHE A 3 25.31 -1.52 -39.66
CA PHE A 3 23.84 -1.41 -39.67
C PHE A 3 23.17 -2.24 -38.57
N LEU A 4 23.66 -3.46 -38.31
CA LEU A 4 23.13 -4.32 -37.24
C LEU A 4 23.41 -3.71 -35.86
N THR A 5 24.61 -3.16 -35.66
CA THR A 5 24.96 -2.46 -34.42
C THR A 5 24.07 -1.24 -34.19
N ILE A 6 23.81 -0.43 -35.22
CA ILE A 6 22.90 0.73 -35.11
C ILE A 6 21.49 0.28 -34.76
N LEU A 7 20.97 -0.78 -35.40
CA LEU A 7 19.66 -1.34 -35.09
C LEU A 7 19.55 -1.80 -33.63
N VAL A 8 20.58 -2.49 -33.12
CA VAL A 8 20.63 -2.95 -31.72
C VAL A 8 20.67 -1.77 -30.75
N VAL A 9 21.45 -0.72 -31.04
CA VAL A 9 21.50 0.48 -30.20
C VAL A 9 20.16 1.21 -30.18
N ILE A 10 19.50 1.35 -31.33
CA ILE A 10 18.15 1.94 -31.41
C ILE A 10 17.17 1.10 -30.62
N LEU A 11 17.21 -0.23 -30.74
CA LEU A 11 16.33 -1.13 -30.00
C LEU A 11 16.54 -1.00 -28.48
N LEU A 12 17.79 -0.99 -28.01
CA LEU A 12 18.11 -0.81 -26.60
C LEU A 12 17.66 0.57 -26.10
N ALA A 13 17.81 1.61 -26.91
CA ALA A 13 17.32 2.95 -26.59
C ALA A 13 15.79 2.97 -26.48
N VAL A 14 15.07 2.33 -27.40
CA VAL A 14 13.61 2.20 -27.35
C VAL A 14 13.15 1.44 -26.10
N ILE A 15 13.82 0.34 -25.77
CA ILE A 15 13.53 -0.43 -24.54
C ILE A 15 13.78 0.44 -23.29
N GLY A 16 14.88 1.20 -23.26
CA GLY A 16 15.21 2.11 -22.18
C GLY A 16 14.18 3.22 -22.01
N VAL A 17 13.78 3.87 -23.10
CA VAL A 17 12.74 4.91 -23.13
C VAL A 17 11.40 4.34 -22.65
N LYS A 18 10.97 3.19 -23.18
CA LYS A 18 9.75 2.52 -22.74
C LYS A 18 9.77 2.25 -21.24
N SER A 19 10.86 1.66 -20.75
CA SER A 19 11.00 1.34 -19.33
C SER A 19 10.99 2.59 -18.44
N ARG A 20 11.49 3.72 -18.94
CA ARG A 20 11.59 4.96 -18.17
C ARG A 20 10.31 5.78 -18.14
N PHE A 21 9.53 5.81 -19.22
CA PHE A 21 8.40 6.72 -19.38
C PHE A 21 7.03 6.04 -19.41
N PHE A 22 6.98 4.73 -19.69
CA PHE A 22 5.72 4.00 -19.90
C PHE A 22 5.65 2.75 -19.02
N SER A 23 6.12 2.85 -17.78
CA SER A 23 6.14 1.74 -16.82
C SER A 23 5.34 2.09 -15.56
N PHE A 24 5.05 1.08 -14.73
CA PHE A 24 4.34 1.30 -13.47
C PHE A 24 5.02 2.35 -12.58
N SER A 25 6.36 2.34 -12.57
CA SER A 25 7.16 3.27 -11.76
C SER A 25 7.17 4.71 -12.31
N SER A 26 6.69 4.95 -13.54
CA SER A 26 6.65 6.31 -14.12
C SER A 26 5.39 7.10 -13.79
N GLN A 27 4.39 6.47 -13.16
CA GLN A 27 3.19 7.15 -12.67
C GLN A 27 3.55 8.28 -11.69
N SER A 28 2.81 9.38 -11.78
CA SER A 28 2.93 10.54 -10.90
C SER A 28 1.62 10.82 -10.16
N PRO A 29 1.65 11.27 -8.89
CA PRO A 29 0.45 11.72 -8.20
C PRO A 29 -0.35 12.77 -9.00
N LYS A 30 0.33 13.61 -9.79
CA LYS A 30 -0.31 14.62 -10.65
C LYS A 30 -1.31 14.01 -11.64
N ASP A 31 -1.05 12.80 -12.13
CA ASP A 31 -1.89 12.08 -13.10
C ASP A 31 -3.31 11.83 -12.54
N TYR A 32 -3.44 11.79 -11.22
CA TYR A 32 -4.69 11.49 -10.51
C TYR A 32 -5.32 12.71 -9.82
N SER A 33 -4.73 13.90 -9.94
CA SER A 33 -5.18 15.09 -9.17
C SER A 33 -6.64 15.51 -9.41
N GLN A 34 -7.24 15.08 -10.51
CA GLN A 34 -8.63 15.38 -10.89
C GLN A 34 -9.55 14.15 -10.79
N THR A 35 -9.09 13.06 -10.17
CA THR A 35 -9.91 11.85 -10.01
C THR A 35 -10.69 11.86 -8.71
N GLY A 36 -11.87 11.24 -8.73
CA GLY A 36 -12.70 10.98 -7.57
C GLY A 36 -13.03 9.49 -7.44
N PRO A 37 -13.55 9.04 -6.29
CA PRO A 37 -13.74 9.80 -5.04
C PRO A 37 -12.42 10.22 -4.37
N LEU A 38 -12.43 11.27 -3.55
CA LEU A 38 -11.21 11.75 -2.88
C LEU A 38 -10.73 10.75 -1.82
N PHE A 39 -9.48 10.33 -1.92
CA PHE A 39 -8.83 9.52 -0.89
C PHE A 39 -8.46 10.41 0.30
N VAL A 40 -9.11 10.17 1.43
CA VAL A 40 -8.82 10.83 2.72
C VAL A 40 -8.13 9.83 3.65
N LEU A 41 -6.88 10.10 4.02
CA LEU A 41 -5.98 9.13 4.65
C LEU A 41 -6.53 8.55 5.97
N ASP A 42 -6.94 9.43 6.89
CA ASP A 42 -7.48 9.11 8.23
C ASP A 42 -8.95 8.68 8.25
N LYS A 43 -9.60 8.71 7.09
CA LYS A 43 -10.94 8.16 6.90
C LYS A 43 -10.89 6.75 6.33
N HIS A 44 -10.10 6.56 5.28
CA HIS A 44 -10.11 5.30 4.53
C HIS A 44 -9.09 4.28 5.05
N LEU A 45 -8.06 4.71 5.78
CA LEU A 45 -7.13 3.83 6.51
C LEU A 45 -7.38 3.89 8.02
N ASN A 46 -8.65 3.82 8.44
CA ASN A 46 -9.06 3.90 9.84
C ASN A 46 -10.13 2.86 10.16
N GLY A 47 -10.04 2.27 11.36
CA GLY A 47 -10.87 1.15 11.78
C GLY A 47 -10.41 -0.20 11.23
N PRO A 48 -11.23 -1.25 11.41
CA PRO A 48 -10.92 -2.60 10.97
C PRO A 48 -11.03 -2.72 9.44
N ILE A 49 -9.98 -3.26 8.83
CA ILE A 49 -9.84 -3.40 7.38
C ILE A 49 -9.46 -4.85 7.08
N LEU A 50 -10.17 -5.48 6.16
CA LEU A 50 -9.80 -6.77 5.60
C LEU A 50 -9.08 -6.53 4.28
N SER A 51 -7.89 -7.12 4.13
CA SER A 51 -7.15 -7.13 2.88
C SER A 51 -6.91 -8.54 2.38
N GLU A 52 -7.06 -8.73 1.08
CA GLU A 52 -6.82 -10.00 0.41
C GLU A 52 -6.04 -9.73 -0.87
N GLY A 53 -5.01 -10.54 -1.11
CA GLY A 53 -4.12 -10.28 -2.22
C GLY A 53 -3.22 -11.45 -2.57
N LEU A 54 -2.33 -11.15 -3.50
CA LEU A 54 -1.37 -12.08 -4.04
C LEU A 54 -0.04 -11.38 -4.32
N ILE A 55 1.03 -12.17 -4.30
CA ILE A 55 2.38 -11.72 -4.58
C ILE A 55 2.91 -12.53 -5.76
N TYR A 56 3.28 -11.83 -6.82
CA TYR A 56 3.96 -12.39 -7.98
C TYR A 56 5.47 -12.43 -7.76
N GLY A 57 6.08 -13.52 -8.19
CA GLY A 57 7.53 -13.66 -8.28
C GLY A 57 8.12 -12.96 -9.52
N PRO A 58 9.45 -13.03 -9.69
CA PRO A 58 10.15 -12.40 -10.82
C PRO A 58 9.81 -13.06 -12.17
N ASP A 59 9.31 -14.29 -12.17
CA ASP A 59 8.84 -15.00 -13.37
C ASP A 59 7.39 -14.64 -13.75
N GLY A 60 6.76 -13.71 -13.02
CA GLY A 60 5.40 -13.24 -13.26
C GLY A 60 4.30 -14.19 -12.80
N LYS A 61 4.64 -15.29 -12.11
CA LYS A 61 3.65 -16.22 -11.56
C LYS A 61 3.29 -15.85 -10.13
N VAL A 62 2.07 -16.20 -9.73
CA VAL A 62 1.63 -16.08 -8.34
C VAL A 62 2.49 -17.03 -7.50
N GLY A 63 3.25 -16.48 -6.56
CA GLY A 63 4.04 -17.26 -5.61
C GLY A 63 3.24 -17.59 -4.35
N VAL A 64 2.53 -16.60 -3.79
CA VAL A 64 1.75 -16.75 -2.55
C VAL A 64 0.53 -15.85 -2.58
N THR A 65 -0.56 -16.29 -1.96
CA THR A 65 -1.73 -15.45 -1.66
C THR A 65 -1.76 -15.14 -0.18
N PHE A 66 -2.41 -14.05 0.20
CA PHE A 66 -2.53 -13.67 1.60
C PHE A 66 -3.91 -13.11 1.92
N VAL A 67 -4.28 -13.25 3.19
CA VAL A 67 -5.34 -12.49 3.84
C VAL A 67 -4.68 -11.72 4.98
N ALA A 68 -4.99 -10.44 5.14
CA ALA A 68 -4.51 -9.62 6.22
C ALA A 68 -5.69 -8.98 6.96
N ASN A 69 -5.71 -9.16 8.27
CA ASN A 69 -6.60 -8.42 9.16
C ASN A 69 -5.84 -7.18 9.61
N MET A 70 -6.41 -6.01 9.38
CA MET A 70 -5.74 -4.74 9.61
C MET A 70 -6.56 -3.86 10.54
N MET A 71 -5.89 -3.03 11.33
CA MET A 71 -6.51 -2.05 12.20
C MET A 71 -5.82 -0.71 12.04
N GLY A 72 -6.54 0.24 11.46
CA GLY A 72 -6.15 1.64 11.39
C GLY A 72 -6.62 2.39 12.63
N THR A 73 -5.77 3.23 13.20
CA THR A 73 -6.14 4.16 14.28
C THR A 73 -5.52 5.52 14.01
N TRP A 74 -6.26 6.59 14.31
CA TRP A 74 -5.81 7.96 14.07
C TRP A 74 -6.08 8.84 15.29
N ASP A 75 -5.12 9.70 15.60
CA ASP A 75 -5.19 10.78 16.58
C ASP A 75 -4.62 12.05 15.93
N GLY A 76 -5.53 12.92 15.48
CA GLY A 76 -5.21 14.12 14.71
C GLY A 76 -4.40 13.82 13.44
N ASP A 77 -3.13 14.21 13.47
CA ASP A 77 -2.19 14.05 12.34
C ASP A 77 -1.35 12.78 12.41
N SER A 78 -1.45 12.00 13.49
CA SER A 78 -0.70 10.76 13.66
C SER A 78 -1.64 9.57 13.56
N GLY A 79 -1.19 8.49 12.94
CA GLY A 79 -1.95 7.26 12.83
C GLY A 79 -1.09 6.01 12.92
N THR A 80 -1.71 4.88 13.21
CA THR A 80 -1.07 3.57 13.08
C THR A 80 -1.91 2.65 12.21
N LEU A 81 -1.25 1.75 11.49
CA LEU A 81 -1.90 0.69 10.73
C LEU A 81 -1.22 -0.62 11.10
N SER A 82 -1.90 -1.41 11.92
CA SER A 82 -1.42 -2.74 12.32
C SER A 82 -1.96 -3.76 11.34
N GLU A 83 -1.13 -4.68 10.88
CA GLU A 83 -1.41 -5.60 9.79
C GLU A 83 -0.99 -7.03 10.17
N SER A 84 -1.95 -7.94 10.28
CA SER A 84 -1.74 -9.35 10.62
C SER A 84 -2.00 -10.22 9.40
N PHE A 85 -0.93 -10.64 8.72
CA PHE A 85 -0.96 -11.43 7.48
C PHE A 85 -0.99 -12.93 7.76
N SER A 86 -1.83 -13.64 7.01
CA SER A 86 -1.87 -15.09 6.87
C SER A 86 -1.64 -15.47 5.41
N TYR A 87 -0.56 -16.20 5.14
CA TYR A 87 -0.17 -16.60 3.79
C TYR A 87 -0.65 -18.02 3.46
N SER A 88 -0.90 -18.29 2.17
CA SER A 88 -1.34 -19.62 1.71
C SER A 88 -0.33 -20.75 1.93
N ASN A 89 0.93 -20.42 2.22
CA ASN A 89 1.97 -21.38 2.60
C ASN A 89 2.02 -21.66 4.12
N GLY A 90 1.04 -21.17 4.89
CA GLY A 90 0.93 -21.37 6.33
C GLY A 90 1.78 -20.42 7.19
N LYS A 91 2.55 -19.52 6.58
CA LYS A 91 3.28 -18.49 7.33
C LYS A 91 2.34 -17.37 7.79
N THR A 92 2.72 -16.70 8.86
CA THR A 92 2.09 -15.46 9.31
C THR A 92 3.14 -14.35 9.43
N GLN A 93 2.71 -13.11 9.34
CA GLN A 93 3.56 -11.94 9.54
C GLN A 93 2.76 -10.81 10.17
N GLU A 94 3.38 -10.08 11.10
CA GLU A 94 2.84 -8.84 11.64
C GLU A 94 3.65 -7.67 11.08
N ARG A 95 2.96 -6.59 10.70
CA ARG A 95 3.59 -5.30 10.43
C ARG A 95 2.79 -4.20 11.09
N LYS A 96 3.49 -3.21 11.63
CA LYS A 96 2.86 -2.01 12.14
C LYS A 96 3.48 -0.77 11.52
N TRP A 97 2.65 -0.03 10.80
CA TRP A 97 3.00 1.28 10.29
C TRP A 97 2.67 2.35 11.30
N PHE A 98 3.54 3.34 11.40
CA PHE A 98 3.30 4.62 12.06
C PHE A 98 3.27 5.68 10.98
N LEU A 99 2.11 6.33 10.81
CA LEU A 99 1.87 7.34 9.79
C LEU A 99 1.81 8.72 10.43
N LYS A 100 2.29 9.73 9.72
CA LYS A 100 2.19 11.13 10.13
C LYS A 100 1.86 12.00 8.93
N LYS A 101 0.75 12.73 8.99
CA LYS A 101 0.36 13.70 7.97
C LYS A 101 1.42 14.83 7.91
N GLY A 102 1.74 15.23 6.69
CA GLY A 102 2.64 16.32 6.37
C GLY A 102 1.89 17.50 5.75
N PRO A 103 2.62 18.54 5.31
CA PRO A 103 2.02 19.68 4.62
C PRO A 103 1.40 19.27 3.27
N GLY A 104 0.34 19.98 2.89
CA GLY A 104 -0.40 19.70 1.66
C GLY A 104 -1.04 18.32 1.71
N ASN A 105 -0.76 17.50 0.70
CA ASN A 105 -1.28 16.14 0.60
C ASN A 105 -0.20 15.07 0.88
N THR A 106 0.88 15.44 1.57
CA THR A 106 1.99 14.52 1.85
C THR A 106 1.83 13.85 3.21
N PHE A 107 2.46 12.70 3.39
CA PHE A 107 2.60 12.05 4.69
C PHE A 107 3.88 11.22 4.74
N THR A 108 4.33 10.90 5.94
CA THR A 108 5.47 9.98 6.16
C THR A 108 5.00 8.73 6.86
N ALA A 109 5.69 7.61 6.64
CA ALA A 109 5.45 6.39 7.40
C ALA A 109 6.73 5.66 7.82
N THR A 110 6.68 4.94 8.94
CA THR A 110 7.76 4.06 9.43
C THR A 110 7.20 2.71 9.86
N ALA A 111 8.01 1.67 9.73
CA ALA A 111 7.73 0.31 10.21
C ALA A 111 9.06 -0.38 10.54
N ASP A 112 9.03 -1.45 11.32
CA ASP A 112 10.24 -2.13 11.82
C ASP A 112 11.10 -2.76 10.71
N ASP A 113 10.48 -3.11 9.59
CA ASP A 113 11.11 -3.80 8.47
C ASP A 113 11.45 -2.87 7.30
N ILE A 114 11.32 -1.56 7.45
CA ILE A 114 11.73 -0.59 6.42
C ILE A 114 12.99 0.17 6.84
N ILE A 115 13.76 0.62 5.85
CA ILE A 115 14.94 1.46 6.04
C ILE A 115 14.55 2.94 5.91
N GLY A 116 14.67 3.69 7.00
CA GLY A 116 14.40 5.12 7.04
C GLY A 116 12.91 5.42 7.09
N THR A 117 12.46 6.41 6.33
CA THR A 117 11.09 6.92 6.36
C THR A 117 10.45 6.84 4.98
N ALA A 118 9.34 6.13 4.88
CA ALA A 118 8.51 6.08 3.69
C ALA A 118 7.94 7.46 3.37
N GLN A 119 7.87 7.79 2.08
CA GLN A 119 7.35 9.06 1.58
C GLN A 119 6.02 8.81 0.85
N GLY A 120 4.96 9.42 1.36
CA GLY A 120 3.59 9.27 0.87
C GLY A 120 3.03 10.57 0.29
N GLU A 121 2.25 10.46 -0.77
CA GLU A 121 1.49 11.57 -1.35
C GLU A 121 0.09 11.09 -1.75
N VAL A 122 -0.93 11.82 -1.29
CA VAL A 122 -2.33 11.63 -1.64
C VAL A 122 -2.64 12.53 -2.85
N SER A 123 -3.33 12.00 -3.86
CA SER A 123 -3.77 12.80 -5.00
C SER A 123 -5.04 12.22 -5.62
N GLY A 124 -6.12 13.02 -5.62
CA GLY A 124 -7.45 12.59 -6.05
C GLY A 124 -7.89 11.32 -5.34
N SER A 125 -8.16 10.28 -6.12
CA SER A 125 -8.54 8.94 -5.62
C SER A 125 -7.36 8.02 -5.32
N SER A 126 -6.14 8.53 -5.20
CA SER A 126 -4.94 7.69 -5.09
C SER A 126 -3.99 8.09 -3.96
N ILE A 127 -3.16 7.12 -3.55
CA ILE A 127 -1.96 7.32 -2.74
C ILE A 127 -0.79 6.71 -3.48
N GLN A 128 0.33 7.45 -3.56
CA GLN A 128 1.64 6.87 -3.83
C GLN A 128 2.43 6.78 -2.52
N LEU A 129 3.03 5.63 -2.24
CA LEU A 129 3.95 5.45 -1.11
C LEU A 129 5.26 4.83 -1.61
N LYS A 130 6.40 5.43 -1.24
CA LYS A 130 7.74 4.97 -1.63
C LYS A 130 8.60 4.70 -0.42
N TYR A 131 9.24 3.54 -0.38
CA TYR A 131 10.09 3.11 0.74
C TYR A 131 11.06 2.01 0.34
N ARG A 132 11.94 1.62 1.28
CA ARG A 132 12.81 0.45 1.15
C ARG A 132 12.50 -0.55 2.23
N ILE A 133 12.17 -1.77 1.86
CA ILE A 133 11.86 -2.87 2.78
C ILE A 133 13.03 -3.84 2.87
N VAL A 134 13.26 -4.41 4.06
CA VAL A 134 14.17 -5.53 4.30
C VAL A 134 13.33 -6.80 4.41
N LEU A 135 13.52 -7.72 3.46
CA LEU A 135 12.85 -9.02 3.53
C LEU A 135 13.36 -9.83 4.73
N PRO A 136 12.52 -10.72 5.30
CA PRO A 136 12.95 -11.68 6.31
C PRO A 136 14.16 -12.51 5.86
N LYS A 137 14.94 -13.03 6.81
CA LYS A 137 16.19 -13.78 6.52
C LYS A 137 15.91 -15.04 5.69
N GLU A 138 14.82 -15.73 5.98
CA GLU A 138 14.33 -16.88 5.24
C GLU A 138 13.94 -16.56 3.79
N SER A 139 13.72 -15.28 3.48
CA SER A 139 13.46 -14.74 2.14
C SER A 139 14.70 -14.04 1.55
N GLY A 140 15.89 -14.31 2.11
CA GLY A 140 17.17 -13.84 1.61
C GLY A 140 17.69 -12.54 2.23
N GLY A 141 16.97 -11.91 3.16
CA GLY A 141 17.44 -10.69 3.84
C GLY A 141 17.64 -9.49 2.91
N HIS A 142 17.02 -9.52 1.73
CA HIS A 142 17.26 -8.54 0.68
C HIS A 142 16.56 -7.22 0.98
N THR A 143 17.26 -6.11 0.74
CA THR A 143 16.63 -4.80 0.65
C THR A 143 16.02 -4.62 -0.74
N LEU A 144 14.76 -4.20 -0.80
CA LEU A 144 14.03 -3.89 -2.02
C LEU A 144 13.50 -2.46 -1.99
N ASP A 145 13.56 -1.78 -3.13
CA ASP A 145 12.87 -0.50 -3.35
C ASP A 145 11.42 -0.80 -3.70
N VAL A 146 10.48 -0.15 -3.00
CA VAL A 146 9.05 -0.37 -3.17
C VAL A 146 8.38 0.92 -3.63
N THR A 147 7.54 0.80 -4.66
CA THR A 147 6.56 1.82 -5.05
C THR A 147 5.18 1.21 -4.93
N ASP A 148 4.42 1.69 -3.95
CA ASP A 148 3.05 1.31 -3.70
C ASP A 148 2.12 2.37 -4.24
N TRP A 149 1.08 1.89 -4.92
CA TRP A 149 -0.07 2.69 -5.28
C TRP A 149 -1.32 2.09 -4.65
N LEU A 150 -2.11 2.94 -4.01
CA LEU A 150 -3.45 2.59 -3.53
C LEU A 150 -4.44 3.45 -4.30
N TYR A 151 -5.49 2.84 -4.83
CA TYR A 151 -6.53 3.51 -5.61
C TYR A 151 -7.89 3.26 -4.95
N LEU A 152 -8.58 4.32 -4.57
CA LEU A 152 -9.93 4.26 -4.03
C LEU A 152 -10.94 4.13 -5.17
N ALA A 153 -11.66 3.01 -5.18
CA ALA A 153 -12.75 2.76 -6.11
C ALA A 153 -14.04 3.44 -5.64
N GLU A 154 -14.98 3.64 -6.55
CA GLU A 154 -16.28 4.30 -6.27
C GLU A 154 -17.11 3.58 -5.20
N ASN A 155 -16.95 2.27 -5.08
CA ASN A 155 -17.63 1.46 -4.07
C ASN A 155 -16.94 1.48 -2.69
N GLY A 156 -15.88 2.28 -2.52
CA GLY A 156 -15.11 2.40 -1.29
C GLY A 156 -14.05 1.32 -1.09
N ALA A 157 -13.88 0.37 -2.01
CA ALA A 157 -12.75 -0.56 -1.97
C ALA A 157 -11.46 0.17 -2.33
N ILE A 158 -10.36 -0.21 -1.70
CA ILE A 158 -9.03 0.27 -2.05
C ILE A 158 -8.30 -0.84 -2.78
N LEU A 159 -7.86 -0.55 -4.01
CA LEU A 159 -7.03 -1.43 -4.80
C LEU A 159 -5.57 -1.05 -4.59
N ASN A 160 -4.77 -1.98 -4.07
CA ASN A 160 -3.35 -1.78 -3.90
C ASN A 160 -2.57 -2.54 -4.96
N ARG A 161 -1.62 -1.86 -5.59
CA ARG A 161 -0.60 -2.47 -6.43
C ARG A 161 0.77 -1.96 -6.01
N SER A 162 1.68 -2.89 -5.83
CA SER A 162 3.04 -2.62 -5.35
C SER A 162 4.04 -3.22 -6.31
N GLU A 163 5.05 -2.45 -6.67
CA GLU A 163 6.19 -2.95 -7.43
C GLU A 163 7.45 -2.91 -6.57
N MET A 164 8.10 -4.07 -6.42
CA MET A 164 9.31 -4.22 -5.62
C MET A 164 10.50 -4.49 -6.55
N ARG A 165 11.55 -3.69 -6.40
CA ARG A 165 12.74 -3.72 -7.25
C ARG A 165 14.00 -3.98 -6.44
N LYS A 166 14.94 -4.70 -7.06
CA LYS A 166 16.32 -4.83 -6.58
C LYS A 166 17.24 -4.30 -7.66
N PHE A 167 18.05 -3.29 -7.34
CA PHE A 167 18.95 -2.64 -8.32
C PHE A 167 18.23 -2.19 -9.61
N GLY A 168 17.00 -1.67 -9.46
CA GLY A 168 16.18 -1.21 -10.59
C GLY A 168 15.45 -2.32 -11.36
N ILE A 169 15.71 -3.60 -11.09
CA ILE A 169 15.04 -4.74 -11.73
C ILE A 169 13.82 -5.14 -10.90
N LYS A 170 12.64 -5.27 -11.52
CA LYS A 170 11.44 -5.78 -10.85
C LYS A 170 11.66 -7.24 -10.44
N VAL A 171 11.48 -7.52 -9.15
CA VAL A 171 11.66 -8.86 -8.57
C VAL A 171 10.41 -9.41 -7.90
N ALA A 172 9.47 -8.53 -7.53
CA ALA A 172 8.17 -8.94 -7.04
C ALA A 172 7.12 -7.86 -7.34
N GLU A 173 5.87 -8.29 -7.37
CA GLU A 173 4.70 -7.41 -7.51
C GLU A 173 3.62 -7.91 -6.55
N LEU A 174 2.97 -7.01 -5.82
CA LEU A 174 1.81 -7.33 -4.99
C LEU A 174 0.58 -6.66 -5.59
N VAL A 175 -0.52 -7.39 -5.60
CA VAL A 175 -1.85 -6.87 -5.92
C VAL A 175 -2.78 -7.29 -4.80
N ALA A 176 -3.50 -6.33 -4.23
CA ALA A 176 -4.40 -6.57 -3.13
C ALA A 176 -5.65 -5.68 -3.23
N THR A 177 -6.69 -6.14 -2.56
CA THR A 177 -7.87 -5.34 -2.27
C THR A 177 -7.92 -5.09 -0.78
N MET A 178 -8.43 -3.94 -0.37
CA MET A 178 -8.70 -3.61 1.02
C MET A 178 -10.12 -3.05 1.13
N ARG A 179 -10.83 -3.43 2.18
CA ARG A 179 -12.21 -3.02 2.45
C ARG A 179 -12.46 -3.00 3.95
N PRO A 180 -13.38 -2.16 4.46
CA PRO A 180 -13.80 -2.25 5.85
C PRO A 180 -14.24 -3.68 6.19
N ASP A 181 -13.76 -4.22 7.31
CA ASP A 181 -14.15 -5.55 7.76
C ASP A 181 -15.54 -5.48 8.43
N GLN A 182 -16.57 -5.73 7.61
CA GLN A 182 -17.97 -5.67 8.03
C GLN A 182 -18.29 -6.66 9.16
N SER A 183 -17.56 -7.77 9.26
CA SER A 183 -17.80 -8.80 10.29
C SER A 183 -17.45 -8.27 11.68
N VAL A 184 -16.37 -7.49 11.76
CA VAL A 184 -15.90 -6.84 12.99
C VAL A 184 -16.69 -5.56 13.25
N VAL A 185 -16.95 -4.73 12.23
CA VAL A 185 -17.77 -3.50 12.38
C VAL A 185 -19.15 -3.82 12.95
N SER A 186 -19.81 -4.87 12.46
CA SER A 186 -21.15 -5.26 12.91
C SER A 186 -21.16 -5.73 14.38
N GLN A 187 -20.05 -6.23 14.90
CA GLN A 187 -19.92 -6.67 16.30
C GLN A 187 -19.62 -5.50 17.25
N ILE A 188 -18.87 -4.50 16.80
CA ILE A 188 -18.44 -3.37 17.63
C ILE A 188 -19.47 -2.23 17.63
N ALA A 189 -20.22 -2.03 16.54
CA ALA A 189 -21.19 -0.94 16.43
C ALA A 189 -22.23 -0.87 17.57
N PRO A 190 -22.80 -1.99 18.07
CA PRO A 190 -23.69 -1.96 19.23
C PRO A 190 -23.00 -1.51 20.53
N MET A 191 -21.72 -1.85 20.71
CA MET A 191 -20.97 -1.51 21.93
C MET A 191 -20.56 -0.03 21.98
N MET A 192 -20.27 0.58 20.83
CA MET A 192 -19.98 2.01 20.74
C MET A 192 -21.22 2.88 20.97
N ASN A 193 -22.39 2.43 20.51
CA ASN A 193 -23.64 3.16 20.70
C ASN A 193 -24.18 3.04 22.15
N GLY A 194 -23.94 1.92 22.84
CA GLY A 194 -24.33 1.75 24.24
C GLY A 194 -23.55 2.62 25.23
N ALA A 195 -22.31 3.00 24.90
CA ALA A 195 -21.52 3.92 25.72
C ALA A 195 -22.03 5.38 25.65
N ALA A 196 -22.57 5.81 24.50
CA ALA A 196 -23.09 7.16 24.32
C ALA A 196 -24.44 7.38 25.04
N GLU A 197 -25.25 6.34 25.24
CA GLU A 197 -26.50 6.46 26.01
C GLU A 197 -26.25 6.54 27.52
N GLN A 198 -25.19 5.92 28.04
CA GLN A 198 -24.87 5.92 29.48
C GLN A 198 -24.34 7.27 30.00
N GLU A 199 -23.79 8.13 29.14
CA GLU A 199 -23.29 9.46 29.54
C GLU A 199 -24.41 10.53 29.57
N SER A 200 -25.61 10.21 29.08
CA SER A 200 -26.77 11.12 29.05
C SER A 200 -27.73 11.00 30.24
N ALA A 201 -27.42 10.14 31.22
CA ALA A 201 -28.25 10.00 32.42
C ALA A 201 -28.16 11.28 33.27
N PRO A 202 -29.29 11.97 33.56
CA PRO A 202 -29.24 13.18 34.38
C PRO A 202 -28.78 12.82 35.80
N LEU A 203 -27.80 13.59 36.28
CA LEU A 203 -27.37 13.58 37.68
C LEU A 203 -28.57 14.04 38.53
N ASN A 204 -29.12 13.11 39.32
CA ASN A 204 -30.06 13.43 40.40
C ASN A 204 -29.32 14.04 41.60
#